data_AF-A0ABD7CKX6-F1
#
_entry.id   AF-A0ABD7CKX6-F1
#
_cell.length_a   1.000
_cell.length_b   1.000
_cell.length_c   1.000
_cell.angle_alpha   90.00
_cell.angle_beta   90.00
_cell.angle_gamma   90.00
#
_symmetry.space_group_name_H-M   'P 1'
#
loop_
_entity.id
_entity.type
_entity.pdbx_description
1 polymer ?
#
loop_
_entity_poly.entity_id
_entity_poly.type
_entity_poly.pdbx_seq_one_letter_code
_entity_poly.pdbx_strand_id
1 'polypeptide(L)'
;MSQKKIFELNILNTMDITTIKECEGMKKGIHSKEQVHHLKFYRNDRNITAIMTDKTGMIKGVGIAKCNPKDTFDIKTGLVLAEMRAREDFYKSVANRFLWEEF
;
A
#
# COMPACT_ATOMS: atom_id res chain seq x y z
N MET A 1 23.57 -8.85 1.12
CA MET A 1 22.46 -9.62 1.73
C MET A 1 21.33 -9.71 0.72
N SER A 2 20.82 -10.92 0.46
CA SER A 2 19.86 -11.22 -0.61
C SER A 2 18.43 -11.17 -0.09
N GLN A 3 17.55 -10.37 -0.71
CA GLN A 3 16.11 -10.40 -0.44
C GLN A 3 15.49 -11.69 -1.01
N LYS A 4 14.84 -12.48 -0.16
CA LYS A 4 14.14 -13.70 -0.58
C LYS A 4 12.65 -13.42 -0.70
N LYS A 5 12.06 -13.62 -1.88
CA LYS A 5 10.60 -13.58 -2.06
C LYS A 5 9.96 -14.66 -1.19
N ILE A 6 8.95 -14.28 -0.42
CA ILE A 6 8.24 -15.18 0.49
C ILE A 6 6.97 -15.70 -0.19
N PHE A 7 6.12 -14.78 -0.66
CA PHE A 7 4.90 -15.09 -1.40
C PHE A 7 4.39 -13.84 -2.15
N GLU A 8 3.33 -14.03 -2.93
CA GLU A 8 2.59 -12.96 -3.60
C GLU A 8 1.09 -13.17 -3.51
N LEU A 9 0.34 -12.07 -3.58
CA LEU A 9 -1.12 -12.04 -3.57
C LEU A 9 -1.62 -11.06 -4.63
N ASN A 10 -2.75 -11.40 -5.24
CA ASN A 10 -3.52 -10.45 -6.03
C ASN A 10 -4.60 -9.87 -5.12
N ILE A 11 -4.66 -8.55 -5.03
CA ILE A 11 -5.63 -7.84 -4.20
C ILE A 11 -6.44 -6.89 -5.07
N LEU A 12 -7.75 -6.86 -4.83
CA LEU A 12 -8.62 -5.82 -5.35
C LEU A 12 -8.73 -4.75 -4.26
N ASN A 13 -8.19 -3.56 -4.54
CA ASN A 13 -8.37 -2.41 -3.67
C ASN A 13 -9.53 -1.58 -4.17
N THR A 14 -10.55 -1.45 -3.34
CA THR A 14 -11.60 -0.45 -3.52
C THR A 14 -11.22 0.80 -2.75
N MET A 15 -11.22 1.95 -3.42
CA MET A 15 -11.08 3.24 -2.78
C MET A 15 -12.39 3.98 -2.88
N ASP A 16 -13.06 4.17 -1.74
CA ASP A 16 -14.27 4.98 -1.64
C ASP A 16 -13.90 6.35 -1.08
N ILE A 17 -13.97 7.36 -1.94
CA ILE A 17 -13.74 8.76 -1.57
C ILE A 17 -15.09 9.45 -1.49
N THR A 18 -15.51 9.77 -0.27
CA THR A 18 -16.66 10.64 -0.04
C THR A 18 -16.14 12.07 0.01
N THR A 19 -16.42 12.86 -1.03
CA THR A 19 -16.10 14.29 -1.01
C THR A 19 -17.16 15.02 -0.19
N ILE A 20 -16.77 15.44 1.03
CA ILE A 20 -17.60 16.29 1.87
C ILE A 20 -17.49 17.70 1.31
N LYS A 21 -18.64 18.37 1.09
CA LYS A 21 -18.70 19.78 0.64
C LYS A 21 -17.75 20.62 1.51
N GLU A 22 -16.92 21.45 0.86
CA GLU A 22 -16.04 22.52 1.41
C GLU A 22 -14.52 22.40 1.17
N CYS A 23 -14.03 21.42 0.42
CA CYS A 23 -12.70 21.56 -0.21
C CYS A 23 -12.85 22.31 -1.55
N GLU A 24 -12.26 23.50 -1.66
CA GLU A 24 -12.40 24.36 -2.85
C GLU A 24 -12.10 23.61 -4.15
N GLY A 25 -13.09 23.61 -5.05
CA GLY A 25 -13.11 22.97 -6.37
C GLY A 25 -13.62 21.51 -6.42
N MET A 26 -13.81 20.83 -5.28
CA MET A 26 -14.17 19.40 -5.28
C MET A 26 -15.64 19.23 -5.62
N LYS A 27 -15.96 18.48 -6.69
CA LYS A 27 -17.34 18.08 -6.96
C LYS A 27 -17.82 17.17 -5.83
N LYS A 28 -18.95 17.54 -5.23
CA LYS A 28 -19.62 16.74 -4.19
C LYS A 28 -20.08 15.41 -4.78
N GLY A 29 -19.69 14.29 -4.17
CA GLY A 29 -20.06 12.96 -4.64
C GLY A 29 -19.41 11.83 -3.84
N ILE A 30 -19.86 10.60 -4.13
CA ILE A 30 -19.18 9.38 -3.70
C ILE A 30 -18.46 8.86 -4.95
N HIS A 31 -17.14 8.77 -4.86
CA HIS A 31 -16.29 8.26 -5.93
C HIS A 31 -15.69 6.94 -5.49
N SER A 32 -16.09 5.84 -6.13
CA SER A 32 -15.47 4.54 -5.94
C SER A 32 -14.52 4.26 -7.10
N LYS A 33 -13.31 3.80 -6.78
CA LYS A 33 -12.34 3.35 -7.79
C LYS A 33 -11.78 1.99 -7.39
N GLU A 34 -12.05 0.99 -8.22
CA GLU A 34 -11.48 -0.33 -8.10
C GLU A 34 -10.13 -0.39 -8.81
N GLN A 35 -9.11 -0.87 -8.11
CA GLN A 35 -7.78 -1.09 -8.67
C GLN A 35 -7.25 -2.46 -8.25
N VAL A 36 -6.95 -3.28 -9.25
CA VAL A 36 -6.26 -4.56 -9.04
C VAL A 36 -4.78 -4.29 -8.85
N HIS A 37 -4.24 -4.78 -7.75
CA HIS A 37 -2.81 -4.73 -7.45
C HIS A 37 -2.23 -6.10 -7.16
N HIS A 38 -0.95 -6.23 -7.41
CA HIS A 38 -0.14 -7.38 -7.03
C HIS A 38 0.74 -6.99 -5.86
N LEU A 39 0.60 -7.70 -4.74
CA LEU A 39 1.36 -7.50 -3.52
C LEU A 39 2.41 -8.60 -3.40
N LYS A 40 3.69 -8.22 -3.42
CA LYS A 40 4.84 -9.14 -3.34
C LYS A 40 5.57 -8.93 -2.03
N PHE A 41 5.83 -10.02 -1.29
CA PHE A 41 6.53 -9.96 -0.02
C PHE A 41 7.95 -10.51 -0.12
N TYR A 42 8.89 -9.79 0.48
CA TYR A 42 10.29 -10.13 0.54
C TYR A 42 10.76 -10.15 1.99
N ARG A 43 11.65 -11.08 2.32
CA ARG A 43 12.32 -11.14 3.61
C ARG A 43 13.79 -10.82 3.45
N ASN A 44 14.32 -10.03 4.37
CA ASN A 44 15.74 -9.90 4.63
C ASN A 44 15.98 -9.94 6.15
N ASP A 45 16.57 -11.03 6.63
CA ASP A 45 16.75 -11.32 8.06
C ASP A 45 15.45 -11.22 8.89
N ARG A 46 15.30 -10.13 9.64
CA ARG A 46 14.18 -9.82 10.52
C ARG A 46 13.31 -8.67 9.98
N ASN A 47 13.50 -8.36 8.70
CA ASN A 47 12.75 -7.35 7.97
C ASN A 47 11.86 -8.02 6.92
N ILE A 48 10.64 -7.52 6.81
CA ILE A 48 9.67 -7.88 5.78
C ILE A 48 9.37 -6.64 4.96
N THR A 49 9.43 -6.78 3.64
CA THR A 49 9.08 -5.73 2.68
C THR A 49 7.91 -6.19 1.84
N ALA A 50 6.85 -5.38 1.76
CA ALA A 50 5.74 -5.54 0.84
C ALA A 50 5.87 -4.51 -0.28
N ILE A 51 5.78 -4.97 -1.52
CA ILE A 51 5.77 -4.10 -2.71
C ILE A 51 4.43 -4.30 -3.40
N MET A 52 3.66 -3.23 -3.50
CA MET A 52 2.40 -3.20 -4.23
C MET A 52 2.64 -2.65 -5.63
N THR A 53 2.18 -3.37 -6.64
CA THR A 53 2.32 -3.01 -8.06
C THR A 53 0.97 -3.04 -8.75
N ASP A 54 0.79 -2.27 -9.83
CA ASP A 54 -0.33 -2.48 -10.74
C ASP A 54 -0.03 -3.60 -11.76
N LYS A 55 -0.99 -3.83 -12.67
CA LYS A 55 -0.93 -4.84 -13.73
C LYS A 55 0.31 -4.71 -14.65
N THR A 56 0.85 -3.50 -14.78
CA THR A 56 2.04 -3.20 -15.61
C THR A 56 3.35 -3.45 -14.87
N GLY A 57 3.27 -3.73 -13.57
CA GLY A 57 4.43 -3.85 -12.69
C GLY A 57 4.89 -2.51 -12.10
N MET A 58 4.19 -1.41 -12.39
CA MET A 58 4.51 -0.11 -11.79
C MET A 58 4.25 -0.15 -10.28
N ILE A 59 5.25 0.26 -9.49
CA ILE A 59 5.14 0.32 -8.04
C ILE A 59 4.14 1.41 -7.64
N LYS A 60 3.21 1.05 -6.77
CA LYS A 60 2.15 1.91 -6.23
C LYS A 60 2.29 2.17 -4.74
N GLY A 61 2.96 1.30 -4.02
CA GLY A 61 3.22 1.49 -2.60
C GLY A 61 4.27 0.52 -2.08
N VAL A 62 5.05 0.97 -1.11
CA VAL A 62 6.09 0.18 -0.45
C VAL A 62 5.91 0.22 1.06
N GLY A 63 5.91 -0.96 1.69
CA GLY A 63 5.80 -1.09 3.13
C GLY A 63 6.93 -1.94 3.70
N ILE A 64 7.53 -1.49 4.79
CA ILE A 64 8.63 -2.21 5.45
C ILE A 64 8.26 -2.41 6.91
N ALA A 65 8.29 -3.66 7.38
CA ALA A 65 8.22 -4.02 8.78
C ALA A 65 9.60 -4.50 9.25
N LYS A 66 10.19 -3.80 10.22
CA LYS A 66 11.46 -4.15 10.86
C LYS A 66 11.19 -4.63 12.28
N CYS A 67 11.60 -5.84 12.61
CA CYS A 67 11.50 -6.36 13.97
C CYS A 67 12.69 -5.85 14.80
N ASN A 68 12.44 -5.42 16.04
CA ASN A 68 13.49 -5.04 16.96
C ASN A 68 14.39 -6.26 17.24
N PRO A 69 15.73 -6.11 17.26
CA PRO A 69 16.64 -7.20 17.61
C PRO A 69 16.33 -7.87 18.96
N LYS A 70 15.75 -7.14 19.92
CA LYS A 70 15.41 -7.64 21.26
C LYS A 70 14.10 -8.45 21.32
N ASP A 71 13.23 -8.33 20.33
CA ASP A 71 11.92 -9.00 20.34
C ASP A 71 12.03 -10.42 19.76
N THR A 72 10.96 -11.20 19.79
CA THR A 72 10.86 -12.44 19.00
C THR A 72 10.37 -12.12 17.60
N PHE A 73 11.02 -12.66 16.58
CA PHE A 73 10.59 -12.46 15.19
C PHE A 73 9.35 -13.30 14.88
N ASP A 74 8.21 -12.63 14.69
CA ASP A 74 7.00 -13.23 14.12
C ASP A 74 6.79 -12.76 12.68
N ILE A 75 6.88 -13.71 11.75
CA ILE A 75 6.67 -13.45 10.33
C ILE A 75 5.23 -13.01 10.03
N LYS A 76 4.22 -13.54 10.73
CA LYS A 76 2.81 -13.22 10.44
C LYS A 76 2.53 -11.75 10.75
N THR A 77 2.94 -11.30 11.93
CA THR A 77 2.86 -9.88 12.32
C THR A 77 3.64 -9.01 11.33
N GLY A 78 4.85 -9.42 10.93
CA GLY A 78 5.66 -8.69 9.96
C GLY A 78 4.99 -8.53 8.59
N LEU A 79 4.30 -9.57 8.11
CA LEU A 79 3.57 -9.55 6.83
C LEU A 79 2.40 -8.56 6.87
N VAL A 80 1.54 -8.65 7.89
CA VAL A 80 0.39 -7.76 8.04
C VAL A 80 0.85 -6.31 8.15
N LEU A 81 1.88 -6.04 8.95
CA LEU A 81 2.39 -4.68 9.14
C LEU A 81 3.02 -4.11 7.86
N ALA A 82 3.77 -4.92 7.11
CA ALA A 82 4.35 -4.50 5.85
C ALA A 82 3.26 -4.21 4.80
N GLU A 83 2.21 -5.03 4.74
CA GLU A 83 1.06 -4.77 3.86
C GLU A 83 0.33 -3.47 4.21
N MET A 84 -0.01 -3.25 5.48
CA MET A 84 -0.69 -2.03 5.92
C MET A 84 0.09 -0.78 5.54
N ARG A 85 1.43 -0.81 5.72
CA ARG A 85 2.33 0.29 5.32
C ARG A 85 2.38 0.50 3.81
N ALA A 86 2.39 -0.57 3.02
CA ALA A 86 2.38 -0.47 1.55
C ALA A 86 1.06 0.12 1.04
N ARG A 87 -0.06 -0.24 1.68
CA ARG A 87 -1.39 0.34 1.39
C ARG A 87 -1.44 1.81 1.79
N GLU A 88 -0.97 2.15 3.00
CA GLU A 88 -0.88 3.54 3.47
C GLU A 88 -0.10 4.42 2.49
N ASP A 89 1.09 3.97 2.07
CA ASP A 89 1.93 4.66 1.10
C ASP A 89 1.20 4.93 -0.23
N PHE A 90 0.51 3.91 -0.74
CA PHE A 90 -0.33 4.05 -1.93
C PHE A 90 -1.48 5.05 -1.74
N TYR A 91 -2.26 4.93 -0.67
CA TYR A 91 -3.40 5.82 -0.44
C TYR A 91 -2.95 7.27 -0.25
N LYS A 92 -1.81 7.53 0.40
CA LYS A 92 -1.19 8.86 0.46
C LYS A 92 -0.86 9.40 -0.92
N SER A 93 -0.24 8.58 -1.78
CA SER A 93 0.10 8.98 -3.15
C SER A 93 -1.14 9.30 -4.00
N VAL A 94 -2.21 8.52 -3.83
CA VAL A 94 -3.46 8.70 -4.58
C VAL A 94 -4.23 9.91 -4.06
N ALA A 95 -4.32 10.10 -2.75
CA ALA A 95 -4.93 11.28 -2.15
C ALA A 95 -4.24 12.57 -2.62
N ASN A 96 -2.90 12.56 -2.65
CA ASN A 96 -2.14 13.68 -3.22
C ASN A 96 -2.45 13.87 -4.71
N ARG A 97 -2.54 12.82 -5.53
CA ARG A 97 -2.93 13.01 -6.95
C ARG A 97 -4.33 13.58 -7.14
N PHE A 98 -5.32 13.11 -6.37
CA PHE A 98 -6.68 13.65 -6.42
C PHE A 98 -6.72 15.14 -6.06
N LEU A 99 -5.84 15.60 -5.17
CA LEU A 99 -5.75 17.02 -4.80
C LEU A 99 -5.05 17.89 -5.86
N TRP A 100 -4.25 17.31 -6.77
CA TRP A 100 -3.39 18.07 -7.70
C TRP A 100 -3.75 17.92 -9.19
N GLU A 101 -4.41 16.82 -9.59
CA GLU A 101 -4.68 16.52 -11.01
C GLU A 101 -6.15 16.76 -11.43
N GLU A 102 -7.10 17.04 -10.52
CA GLU A 102 -8.52 17.28 -10.85
C GLU A 102 -9.00 18.76 -10.71
N PHE A 103 -8.10 19.74 -10.58
CA PHE A 103 -8.41 21.15 -10.31
C PHE A 103 -7.63 22.13 -11.18
#